data_AF-A0A841VF98-F1
#
_entry.id   AF-A0A841VF98-F1
#
_cell.length_a   1.000
_cell.length_b   1.000
_cell.length_c   1.000
_cell.angle_alpha   90.00
_cell.angle_beta   90.00
_cell.angle_gamma   90.00
#
_symmetry.space_group_name_H-M   'P 1'
#
loop_
_entity.id
_entity.type
_entity.pdbx_description
1 polymer ?
#
loop_
_entity_poly.entity_id
_entity_poly.type
_entity_poly.pdbx_seq_one_letter_code
_entity_poly.pdbx_strand_id
1 'polypeptide(L)'
;TEPFNFDIYIQKSKIKSIFCLPIIYQSHLTGIIYLENQLSSGAFVTERIEVLKVLVSQMAIAIQNARLYTREQDKSRELEQSIKDLQEAQLQLIQSEKMSSLGNLVAGVAHEINNPVGFITGSIVQAKDTVNDLIGYLQLYREKFPNPGAEIEEKAEEIDIDFLLEDLPKMIDGMTVGTQRIRNISTSLRTFSRADTTSKVLANIHEGIDSTLLILQHRLKADHNRPAIQVIKEYGNIPLVKCYLGQLNQVFMNIIANAIDALEEANIGRSFMEVQERYPNIITILTKIEENN
;
A
#
# COMPACT_ATOMS: atom_id res chain seq x y z
N THR A 1 42.10 43.85 -53.14
CA THR A 1 41.95 44.59 -51.88
C THR A 1 41.54 43.60 -50.81
N GLU A 2 42.43 43.26 -49.87
CA GLU A 2 42.16 42.24 -48.86
C GLU A 2 41.25 42.81 -47.75
N PRO A 3 39.97 42.39 -47.68
CA PRO A 3 38.96 43.11 -46.90
C PRO A 3 39.07 42.92 -45.38
N PHE A 4 40.04 42.15 -44.89
CA PHE A 4 40.18 41.77 -43.47
C PHE A 4 41.50 42.22 -42.83
N ASN A 5 42.34 42.97 -43.55
CA ASN A 5 43.67 43.36 -43.08
C ASN A 5 43.65 44.40 -41.92
N PHE A 6 42.48 44.97 -41.64
CA PHE A 6 42.25 45.91 -40.54
C PHE A 6 41.63 45.27 -39.29
N ASP A 7 41.36 43.96 -39.31
CA ASP A 7 40.81 43.25 -38.16
C ASP A 7 41.88 43.10 -37.06
N ILE A 8 41.55 43.57 -35.85
CA ILE A 8 42.45 43.60 -34.69
C ILE A 8 42.95 42.19 -34.33
N TYR A 9 42.10 41.16 -34.47
CA TYR A 9 42.48 39.78 -34.23
C TYR A 9 43.48 39.27 -35.27
N ILE A 10 43.21 39.52 -36.56
CA ILE A 10 44.09 39.09 -37.66
C ILE A 10 45.47 39.75 -37.57
N GLN A 11 45.53 41.04 -37.21
CA GLN A 11 46.79 41.77 -37.01
C GLN A 11 47.59 41.24 -35.82
N LYS A 12 46.92 40.94 -34.71
CA LYS A 12 47.57 40.43 -33.48
C LYS A 12 48.06 38.98 -33.66
N SER A 13 47.28 38.15 -34.34
CA SER A 13 47.54 36.73 -34.55
C SER A 13 48.43 36.44 -35.77
N LYS A 14 48.77 37.47 -36.57
CA LYS A 14 49.63 37.37 -37.78
C LYS A 14 49.19 36.25 -38.73
N ILE A 15 47.89 36.11 -38.93
CA ILE A 15 47.33 35.03 -39.74
C ILE A 15 47.66 35.27 -41.21
N LYS A 16 48.24 34.27 -41.88
CA LYS A 16 48.66 34.33 -43.29
C LYS A 16 47.71 33.60 -44.23
N SER A 17 46.89 32.67 -43.72
CA SER A 17 45.80 32.06 -44.46
C SER A 17 44.68 31.60 -43.52
N ILE A 18 43.44 31.67 -43.99
CA ILE A 18 42.22 31.25 -43.28
C ILE A 18 41.42 30.35 -44.21
N PHE A 19 40.80 29.32 -43.66
CA PHE A 19 39.86 28.47 -44.37
C PHE A 19 38.66 28.13 -43.51
N CYS A 20 37.47 28.25 -44.08
CA CYS A 20 36.21 27.96 -43.39
C CYS A 20 35.41 26.94 -44.18
N LEU A 21 34.92 25.89 -43.50
CA LEU A 21 33.99 24.93 -44.07
C LEU A 21 32.72 24.86 -43.22
N PRO A 22 31.53 24.90 -43.85
CA PRO A 22 30.29 24.68 -43.14
C PRO A 22 30.12 23.18 -42.83
N ILE A 23 29.70 22.88 -41.60
CA ILE A 23 29.24 21.56 -41.20
C ILE A 23 27.74 21.50 -41.54
N ILE A 24 27.38 20.81 -42.62
CA ILE A 24 26.00 20.75 -43.11
C ILE A 24 25.47 19.32 -42.98
N TYR A 25 24.30 19.17 -42.39
CA TYR A 25 23.53 17.92 -42.35
C TYR A 25 22.14 18.16 -42.92
N GLN A 26 21.72 17.40 -43.94
CA GLN A 26 20.42 17.56 -44.62
C GLN A 26 20.08 19.04 -44.95
N SER A 27 21.01 19.73 -45.61
CA SER A 27 20.88 21.13 -46.02
C SER A 27 20.76 22.15 -44.87
N HIS A 28 20.97 21.74 -43.62
CA HIS A 28 21.01 22.63 -42.45
C HIS A 28 22.44 22.83 -41.95
N LEU A 29 22.84 24.09 -41.78
CA LEU A 29 24.11 24.46 -41.16
C LEU A 29 24.07 24.12 -39.68
N THR A 30 24.87 23.15 -39.26
CA THR A 30 24.97 22.70 -37.87
C THR A 30 26.13 23.38 -37.14
N GLY A 31 27.11 23.90 -37.88
CA GLY A 31 28.27 24.63 -37.36
C GLY A 31 29.24 25.00 -38.48
N ILE A 32 30.38 25.59 -38.11
CA ILE A 32 31.47 25.90 -39.04
C ILE A 32 32.80 25.36 -38.48
N ILE A 33 33.64 24.83 -39.36
CA ILE A 33 35.04 24.56 -39.07
C ILE A 33 35.84 25.76 -39.54
N TYR A 34 36.52 26.41 -38.60
CA TYR A 34 37.42 27.54 -38.85
C TYR A 34 38.86 27.07 -38.67
N LEU A 35 39.69 27.27 -39.69
CA LEU A 35 41.11 26.95 -39.67
C LEU A 35 41.91 28.21 -40.01
N GLU A 36 42.95 28.45 -39.23
CA GLU A 36 43.90 29.54 -39.44
C GLU A 36 45.33 28.98 -39.54
N ASN A 37 46.18 29.64 -40.33
CA ASN A 37 47.59 29.31 -40.43
C ASN A 37 48.43 30.60 -40.47
N GLN A 38 49.42 30.68 -39.58
CA GLN A 38 50.29 31.84 -39.37
C GLN A 38 51.64 31.73 -40.11
N LEU A 39 51.96 30.56 -40.67
CA LEU A 39 53.27 30.22 -41.22
C LEU A 39 53.36 30.47 -42.73
N SER A 40 52.36 30.05 -43.50
CA SER A 40 52.34 30.16 -44.97
C SER A 40 51.05 30.77 -45.52
N SER A 41 51.20 31.59 -46.56
CA SER A 41 50.10 31.97 -47.45
C SER A 41 49.77 30.79 -48.38
N GLY A 42 48.49 30.58 -48.68
CA GLY A 42 48.06 29.46 -49.54
C GLY A 42 48.20 28.06 -48.90
N ALA A 43 48.22 27.96 -47.57
CA ALA A 43 48.41 26.69 -46.86
C ALA A 43 47.33 25.63 -47.14
N PHE A 44 46.14 26.06 -47.57
CA PHE A 44 44.98 25.20 -47.85
C PHE A 44 44.91 24.90 -49.35
N VAL A 45 45.65 23.88 -49.77
CA VAL A 45 45.71 23.42 -51.16
C VAL A 45 44.48 22.58 -51.51
N THR A 46 44.04 22.59 -52.77
CA THR A 46 42.79 21.96 -53.25
C THR A 46 42.63 20.50 -52.83
N GLU A 47 43.67 19.68 -52.96
CA GLU A 47 43.65 18.25 -52.60
C GLU A 47 43.38 18.04 -51.09
N ARG A 48 43.96 18.89 -50.23
CA ARG A 48 43.73 18.83 -48.77
C ARG A 48 42.33 19.31 -48.42
N ILE A 49 41.80 20.28 -49.15
CA ILE A 49 40.43 20.79 -48.98
C ILE A 49 39.40 19.71 -49.31
N GLU A 50 39.62 18.89 -50.35
CA GLU A 50 38.69 17.79 -50.69
C GLU A 50 38.60 16.74 -49.60
N VAL A 51 39.75 16.31 -49.05
CA VAL A 51 39.77 15.39 -47.90
C VAL A 51 39.06 16.02 -46.69
N LEU A 52 39.31 17.30 -46.43
CA LEU A 52 38.69 18.01 -45.32
C LEU A 52 37.16 18.09 -45.48
N LYS A 53 36.65 18.31 -46.69
CA LYS A 53 35.20 18.31 -46.99
C LYS A 53 34.56 16.96 -46.68
N VAL A 54 35.22 15.85 -47.00
CA VAL A 54 34.71 14.50 -46.67
C VAL A 54 34.67 14.30 -45.14
N LEU A 55 35.73 14.68 -44.43
CA LEU A 55 35.79 14.59 -42.97
C LEU A 55 34.72 15.45 -42.30
N VAL A 56 34.51 16.68 -42.79
CA VAL A 56 33.45 17.59 -42.30
C VAL A 56 32.06 16.97 -42.47
N SER A 57 31.78 16.34 -43.61
CA SER A 57 30.53 15.64 -43.85
C SER A 57 30.34 14.45 -42.89
N GLN A 58 31.40 13.67 -42.63
CA GLN A 58 31.35 12.58 -41.66
C GLN A 58 31.15 13.09 -40.22
N MET A 59 31.80 14.20 -39.85
CA MET A 59 31.59 14.85 -38.56
C MET A 59 30.15 15.34 -38.41
N ALA A 60 29.55 15.91 -39.46
CA ALA A 60 28.15 16.34 -39.44
C ALA A 60 27.21 15.17 -39.09
N ILE A 61 27.43 14.01 -39.70
CA ILE A 61 26.66 12.78 -39.43
C ILE A 61 26.90 12.29 -37.99
N ALA A 62 28.15 12.22 -37.55
CA ALA A 62 28.50 11.74 -36.21
C ALA A 62 27.90 12.63 -35.10
N ILE A 63 27.97 13.95 -35.27
CA ILE A 63 27.35 14.92 -34.33
C ILE A 63 25.83 14.71 -34.29
N GLN A 64 25.19 14.52 -35.44
CA GLN A 64 23.76 14.32 -35.48
C GLN A 64 23.34 12.99 -34.86
N ASN A 65 24.08 11.91 -35.11
CA ASN A 65 23.84 10.59 -34.51
C ASN A 65 23.99 10.65 -32.99
N ALA A 66 25.04 11.31 -32.48
CA ALA A 66 25.24 11.48 -31.04
C ALA A 66 24.06 12.24 -30.41
N ARG A 67 23.61 13.34 -31.03
CA ARG A 67 22.43 14.10 -30.57
C ARG A 67 21.14 13.28 -30.59
N LEU A 68 20.91 12.50 -31.64
CA LEU A 68 19.75 11.63 -31.75
C LEU A 68 19.77 10.57 -30.64
N TYR A 69 20.92 9.95 -30.39
CA TYR A 69 21.08 8.95 -29.35
C TYR A 69 20.85 9.54 -27.95
N THR A 70 21.40 10.72 -27.64
CA THR A 70 21.10 11.40 -26.36
C THR A 70 19.62 11.68 -26.22
N ARG A 71 18.96 12.19 -27.28
CA ARG A 71 17.53 12.52 -27.25
C ARG A 71 16.64 11.29 -27.08
N GLU A 72 17.02 10.17 -27.68
CA GLU A 72 16.34 8.89 -27.51
C GLU A 72 16.47 8.39 -26.07
N GLN A 73 17.67 8.45 -25.48
CA GLN A 73 17.88 8.09 -24.07
C GLN A 73 17.08 8.97 -23.11
N ASP A 74 17.07 10.29 -23.33
CA ASP A 74 16.31 11.22 -22.50
C ASP A 74 14.82 10.92 -22.56
N LYS A 75 14.29 10.68 -23.77
CA LYS A 75 12.89 10.26 -23.95
C LYS A 75 12.58 8.90 -23.31
N SER A 76 13.50 7.94 -23.38
CA SER A 76 13.32 6.64 -22.74
C SER A 76 13.19 6.79 -21.23
N ARG A 77 14.05 7.61 -20.61
CA ARG A 77 13.99 7.90 -19.17
C ARG A 77 12.71 8.64 -18.78
N GLU A 78 12.29 9.62 -19.56
CA GLU A 78 11.05 10.36 -19.33
C GLU A 78 9.83 9.43 -19.42
N LEU A 79 9.83 8.50 -20.37
CA LEU A 79 8.77 7.50 -20.53
C LEU A 79 8.74 6.50 -19.37
N GLU A 80 9.89 5.98 -18.94
CA GLU A 80 10.00 5.10 -17.78
C GLU A 80 9.46 5.78 -16.52
N GLN A 81 9.82 7.04 -16.29
CA GLN A 81 9.30 7.81 -15.17
C GLN A 81 7.78 8.01 -15.27
N SER A 82 7.28 8.38 -16.45
CA SER A 82 5.83 8.56 -16.67
C SER A 82 5.03 7.28 -16.45
N ILE A 83 5.58 6.11 -16.84
CA ILE A 83 4.95 4.81 -16.60
C ILE A 83 4.88 4.53 -15.09
N LYS A 84 5.96 4.81 -14.36
CA LYS A 84 6.00 4.63 -12.91
C LYS A 84 4.99 5.52 -12.20
N ASP A 85 4.94 6.80 -12.55
CA ASP A 85 4.00 7.77 -11.99
C ASP A 85 2.54 7.37 -12.29
N LEU A 86 2.27 6.89 -13.51
CA LEU A 86 0.95 6.41 -13.91
C LEU A 86 0.53 5.17 -13.09
N GLN A 87 1.45 4.21 -12.88
CA GLN A 87 1.19 3.03 -12.06
C GLN A 87 0.88 3.40 -10.61
N GLU A 88 1.65 4.32 -10.02
CA GLU A 88 1.42 4.82 -8.66
C GLU A 88 0.05 5.52 -8.55
N ALA A 89 -0.28 6.39 -9.50
CA ALA A 89 -1.57 7.08 -9.55
C ALA A 89 -2.75 6.09 -9.71
N GLN A 90 -2.58 5.06 -10.54
CA GLN A 90 -3.61 4.03 -10.76
C GLN A 90 -3.83 3.20 -9.48
N LEU A 91 -2.77 2.84 -8.75
CA LEU A 91 -2.88 2.14 -7.47
C LEU A 91 -3.60 3.00 -6.43
N GLN A 92 -3.30 4.29 -6.35
CA GLN A 92 -3.99 5.23 -5.47
C GLN A 92 -5.47 5.37 -5.84
N LEU A 93 -5.81 5.42 -7.13
CA LEU A 93 -7.20 5.45 -7.58
C LEU A 93 -7.96 4.16 -7.22
N ILE A 94 -7.36 2.98 -7.42
CA ILE A 94 -7.97 1.70 -7.04
C ILE A 94 -8.20 1.63 -5.52
N GLN A 95 -7.24 2.10 -4.71
CA GLN A 95 -7.40 2.17 -3.27
C GLN A 95 -8.49 3.16 -2.87
N SER A 96 -8.53 4.34 -3.50
CA SER A 96 -9.54 5.37 -3.28
C SER A 96 -10.94 4.90 -3.68
N GLU A 97 -11.08 4.20 -4.81
CA GLU A 97 -12.35 3.64 -5.27
C GLU A 97 -12.83 2.51 -4.34
N LYS A 98 -11.94 1.60 -3.92
CA LYS A 98 -12.25 0.59 -2.90
C LYS A 98 -12.69 1.24 -1.59
N MET A 99 -12.05 2.33 -1.15
CA MET A 99 -12.43 3.03 0.08
C MET A 99 -13.73 3.83 -0.06
N SER A 100 -13.97 4.49 -1.20
CA SER A 100 -15.15 5.30 -1.47
C SER A 100 -16.41 4.45 -1.67
N SER A 101 -16.29 3.36 -2.43
CA SER A 101 -17.35 2.36 -2.62
C SER A 101 -17.71 1.67 -1.31
N LEU A 102 -16.71 1.39 -0.46
CA LEU A 102 -16.93 0.88 0.89
C LEU A 102 -17.54 1.95 1.81
N GLY A 103 -17.09 3.20 1.75
CA GLY A 103 -17.47 4.31 2.62
C GLY A 103 -18.97 4.61 2.70
N ASN A 104 -19.65 4.78 1.57
CA ASN A 104 -21.08 5.14 1.57
C ASN A 104 -22.02 3.93 1.76
N LEU A 105 -21.63 2.77 1.26
CA LEU A 105 -22.46 1.56 1.27
C LEU A 105 -22.40 0.82 2.61
N VAL A 106 -21.23 0.86 3.27
CA VAL A 106 -21.02 0.15 4.54
C VAL A 106 -21.73 0.77 5.72
N ALA A 107 -21.93 2.10 5.77
CA ALA A 107 -22.65 2.71 6.90
C ALA A 107 -24.10 2.24 7.00
N GLY A 108 -24.79 2.13 5.86
CA GLY A 108 -26.15 1.59 5.76
C GLY A 108 -26.19 0.08 6.00
N VAL A 109 -25.32 -0.68 5.32
CA VAL A 109 -25.24 -2.14 5.46
C VAL A 109 -24.85 -2.57 6.88
N ALA A 110 -23.95 -1.85 7.56
CA ALA A 110 -23.59 -2.15 8.94
C ALA A 110 -24.79 -1.98 9.89
N HIS A 111 -25.62 -0.95 9.67
CA HIS A 111 -26.85 -0.78 10.44
C HIS A 111 -27.84 -1.92 10.15
N GLU A 112 -28.01 -2.29 8.88
CA GLU A 112 -28.90 -3.38 8.48
C GLU A 112 -28.42 -4.76 8.93
N ILE A 113 -27.11 -4.99 9.09
CA ILE A 113 -26.53 -6.20 9.70
C ILE A 113 -26.72 -6.19 11.21
N ASN A 114 -26.53 -5.04 11.86
CA ASN A 114 -26.64 -4.95 13.32
C ASN A 114 -28.05 -5.21 13.82
N ASN A 115 -29.08 -4.91 13.03
CA ASN A 115 -30.48 -5.19 13.37
C ASN A 115 -30.75 -6.70 13.59
N PRO A 116 -30.61 -7.60 12.61
CA PRO A 116 -30.79 -9.04 12.80
C PRO A 116 -29.80 -9.62 13.80
N VAL A 117 -28.55 -9.16 13.84
CA VAL A 117 -27.57 -9.61 14.86
C VAL A 117 -28.03 -9.26 16.26
N GLY A 118 -28.62 -8.08 16.46
CA GLY A 118 -29.21 -7.66 17.73
C GLY A 118 -30.35 -8.58 18.16
N PHE A 119 -31.27 -8.89 17.25
CA PHE A 119 -32.35 -9.86 17.51
C PHE A 119 -31.80 -11.25 17.87
N ILE A 120 -30.86 -11.79 17.09
CA ILE A 120 -30.24 -13.09 17.35
C ILE A 120 -29.53 -13.10 18.70
N THR A 121 -28.79 -12.03 19.04
CA THR A 121 -28.10 -11.92 20.33
C THR A 121 -29.09 -11.96 21.49
N GLY A 122 -30.21 -11.22 21.39
CA GLY A 122 -31.28 -11.26 22.39
C GLY A 122 -31.89 -12.66 22.54
N SER A 123 -32.17 -13.33 21.41
CA SER A 123 -32.69 -14.69 21.41
C SER A 123 -31.72 -15.70 22.02
N ILE A 124 -30.41 -15.57 21.76
CA ILE A 124 -29.39 -16.44 22.34
C ILE A 124 -29.33 -16.28 23.86
N VAL A 125 -29.38 -15.05 24.37
CA VAL A 125 -29.40 -14.79 25.82
C VAL A 125 -30.62 -15.44 26.46
N GLN A 126 -31.82 -15.23 25.89
CA GLN A 126 -33.04 -15.86 26.38
C GLN A 126 -32.98 -17.39 26.32
N ALA A 127 -32.45 -17.95 25.22
CA ALA A 127 -32.27 -19.38 25.05
C ALA A 127 -31.29 -19.95 26.08
N LYS A 128 -30.20 -19.23 26.38
CA LYS A 128 -29.21 -19.61 27.40
C LYS A 128 -29.85 -19.76 28.77
N ASP A 129 -30.61 -18.75 29.20
CA ASP A 129 -31.29 -18.78 30.49
C ASP A 129 -32.31 -19.93 30.56
N THR A 130 -33.11 -20.09 29.49
CA THR A 130 -34.11 -21.18 29.39
C THR A 130 -33.46 -22.57 29.44
N VAL A 131 -32.33 -22.76 28.74
CA VAL A 131 -31.59 -24.03 28.73
C VAL A 131 -30.95 -24.30 30.09
N ASN A 132 -30.39 -23.28 30.75
CA ASN A 132 -29.83 -23.42 32.09
C ASN A 132 -30.90 -23.81 33.12
N ASP A 133 -32.09 -23.21 33.05
CA ASP A 133 -33.21 -23.59 33.92
C ASP A 133 -33.64 -25.05 33.69
N LEU A 134 -33.71 -25.50 32.43
CA LEU A 134 -34.04 -26.88 32.08
C LEU A 134 -32.97 -27.87 32.59
N ILE A 135 -31.69 -27.54 32.39
CA ILE A 135 -30.55 -28.32 32.91
C ILE A 135 -30.63 -28.41 34.43
N GLY A 136 -30.86 -27.29 35.13
CA GLY A 136 -30.98 -27.25 36.58
C GLY A 136 -32.16 -28.10 37.09
N TYR A 137 -33.30 -28.05 36.41
CA TYR A 137 -34.45 -28.90 36.72
C TYR A 137 -34.14 -30.40 36.54
N LEU A 138 -33.51 -30.77 35.42
CA LEU A 138 -33.12 -32.17 35.15
C LEU A 138 -32.08 -32.68 36.15
N GLN A 139 -31.12 -31.85 36.55
CA GLN A 139 -30.15 -32.19 37.59
C GLN A 139 -30.83 -32.40 38.95
N LEU A 140 -31.78 -31.53 39.33
CA LEU A 140 -32.56 -31.69 40.56
C LEU A 140 -33.41 -32.98 40.53
N TYR A 141 -34.03 -33.30 39.39
CA TYR A 141 -34.77 -34.53 39.21
C TYR A 141 -33.89 -35.77 39.42
N ARG A 142 -32.69 -35.82 38.81
CA ARG A 142 -31.71 -36.91 39.01
C ARG A 142 -31.25 -37.01 40.46
N GLU A 143 -31.05 -35.87 41.15
CA GLU A 143 -30.62 -35.86 42.54
C GLU A 143 -31.70 -36.44 43.48
N LYS A 144 -32.98 -36.10 43.26
CA LYS A 144 -34.08 -36.55 44.13
C LYS A 144 -34.61 -37.94 43.77
N PHE A 145 -34.43 -38.39 42.54
CA PHE A 145 -34.86 -39.71 42.06
C PHE A 145 -33.69 -40.46 41.41
N PRO A 146 -32.74 -40.99 42.20
CA PRO A 146 -31.55 -41.67 41.69
C PRO A 146 -31.85 -43.03 41.04
N ASN A 147 -33.06 -43.55 41.19
CA ASN A 147 -33.55 -44.76 40.50
C ASN A 147 -34.94 -44.46 39.91
N PRO A 148 -35.01 -43.75 38.78
CA PRO A 148 -36.27 -43.29 38.19
C PRO A 148 -37.05 -44.40 37.48
N GLY A 149 -36.44 -45.58 37.29
CA GLY A 149 -37.01 -46.74 36.63
C GLY A 149 -36.46 -46.98 35.23
N ALA A 150 -36.57 -48.22 34.76
CA ALA A 150 -35.91 -48.69 33.53
C ALA A 150 -36.31 -47.91 32.27
N GLU A 151 -37.58 -47.51 32.15
CA GLU A 151 -38.06 -46.76 30.97
C GLU A 151 -37.40 -45.38 30.84
N ILE A 152 -37.12 -44.71 31.97
CA ILE A 152 -36.48 -43.39 32.00
C ILE A 152 -34.98 -43.53 31.78
N GLU A 153 -34.35 -44.56 32.35
CA GLU A 153 -32.93 -44.86 32.15
C GLU A 153 -32.64 -45.25 30.70
N GLU A 154 -33.45 -46.14 30.11
CA GLU A 154 -33.34 -46.53 28.69
C GLU A 154 -33.50 -45.32 27.78
N LYS A 155 -34.47 -44.44 28.07
CA LYS A 155 -34.66 -43.23 27.27
C LYS A 155 -33.49 -42.24 27.41
N ALA A 156 -32.94 -42.10 28.61
CA ALA A 156 -31.79 -41.25 28.88
C ALA A 156 -30.52 -41.72 28.16
N GLU A 157 -30.30 -43.04 28.10
CA GLU A 157 -29.23 -43.64 27.30
C GLU A 157 -29.48 -43.47 25.80
N GLU A 158 -30.71 -43.68 25.32
CA GLU A 158 -31.07 -43.55 23.90
C GLU A 158 -30.75 -42.14 23.34
N ILE A 159 -31.00 -41.09 24.13
CA ILE A 159 -30.76 -39.70 23.71
C ILE A 159 -29.39 -39.16 24.12
N ASP A 160 -28.58 -39.95 24.82
CA ASP A 160 -27.31 -39.53 25.43
C ASP A 160 -27.46 -38.23 26.24
N ILE A 161 -28.26 -38.30 27.31
CA ILE A 161 -28.61 -37.12 28.10
C ILE A 161 -27.36 -36.44 28.70
N ASP A 162 -26.34 -37.20 29.07
CA ASP A 162 -25.11 -36.66 29.65
C ASP A 162 -24.34 -35.81 28.63
N PHE A 163 -24.25 -36.27 27.38
CA PHE A 163 -23.71 -35.45 26.29
C PHE A 163 -24.52 -34.18 26.08
N LEU A 164 -25.86 -34.26 26.06
CA LEU A 164 -26.71 -33.09 25.85
C LEU A 164 -26.56 -32.04 26.94
N LEU A 165 -26.50 -32.45 28.21
CA LEU A 165 -26.31 -31.56 29.35
C LEU A 165 -24.96 -30.83 29.31
N GLU A 166 -23.93 -31.45 28.71
CA GLU A 166 -22.61 -30.85 28.55
C GLU A 166 -22.50 -29.97 27.28
N ASP A 167 -23.09 -30.40 26.16
CA ASP A 167 -22.84 -29.79 24.84
C ASP A 167 -23.81 -28.63 24.52
N LEU A 168 -25.08 -28.69 24.95
CA LEU A 168 -26.04 -27.61 24.72
C LEU A 168 -25.55 -26.23 25.23
N PRO A 169 -25.01 -26.11 26.45
CA PRO A 169 -24.43 -24.85 26.92
C PRO A 169 -23.27 -24.36 26.04
N LYS A 170 -22.38 -25.28 25.62
CA LYS A 170 -21.22 -24.96 24.77
C LYS A 170 -21.67 -24.46 23.39
N MET A 171 -22.70 -25.06 22.81
CA MET A 171 -23.27 -24.61 21.53
C MET A 171 -23.81 -23.18 21.62
N ILE A 172 -24.57 -22.86 22.67
CA ILE A 172 -25.12 -21.51 22.90
C ILE A 172 -23.99 -20.48 23.12
N ASP A 173 -22.96 -20.85 23.89
CA ASP A 173 -21.79 -20.00 24.07
C ASP A 173 -21.03 -19.78 22.75
N GLY A 174 -20.89 -20.82 21.93
CA GLY A 174 -20.33 -20.72 20.58
C GLY A 174 -21.11 -19.74 19.68
N MET A 175 -22.45 -19.80 19.71
CA MET A 175 -23.30 -18.86 18.99
C MET A 175 -23.12 -17.42 19.50
N THR A 176 -23.00 -17.24 20.82
CA THR A 176 -22.74 -15.93 21.46
C THR A 176 -21.43 -15.32 20.96
N VAL A 177 -20.35 -16.11 20.92
CA VAL A 177 -19.06 -15.67 20.40
C VAL A 177 -19.16 -15.31 18.91
N GLY A 178 -19.88 -16.12 18.13
CA GLY A 178 -20.12 -15.87 16.71
C GLY A 178 -20.84 -14.56 16.43
N THR A 179 -21.96 -14.30 17.12
CA THR A 179 -22.75 -13.07 16.94
C THR A 179 -21.98 -11.84 17.40
N GLN A 180 -21.24 -11.92 18.51
CA GLN A 180 -20.38 -10.84 18.98
C GLN A 180 -19.29 -10.50 17.95
N ARG A 181 -18.70 -11.51 17.30
CA ARG A 181 -17.72 -11.31 16.25
C ARG A 181 -18.32 -10.59 15.03
N ILE A 182 -19.52 -10.98 14.59
CA ILE A 182 -20.21 -10.31 13.48
C ILE A 182 -20.50 -8.85 13.84
N ARG A 183 -21.00 -8.58 15.05
CA ARG A 183 -21.24 -7.22 15.55
C ARG A 183 -19.96 -6.38 15.55
N ASN A 184 -18.84 -6.94 16.02
CA ASN A 184 -17.55 -6.26 16.02
C ASN A 184 -17.10 -5.89 14.60
N ILE A 185 -17.21 -6.82 13.64
CA ILE A 185 -16.88 -6.56 12.24
C ILE A 185 -17.75 -5.46 11.65
N SER A 186 -19.06 -5.55 11.84
CA SER A 186 -20.02 -4.53 11.37
C SER A 186 -19.72 -3.15 11.97
N THR A 187 -19.39 -3.10 13.25
CA THR A 187 -19.06 -1.85 13.95
C THR A 187 -17.75 -1.25 13.42
N SER A 188 -16.69 -2.05 13.29
CA SER A 188 -15.41 -1.59 12.73
C SER A 188 -15.56 -1.08 11.30
N LEU A 189 -16.33 -1.79 10.48
CA LEU A 189 -16.66 -1.37 9.13
C LEU A 189 -17.36 -0.01 9.13
N ARG A 190 -18.39 0.19 9.98
CA ARG A 190 -19.07 1.48 10.13
C ARG A 190 -18.14 2.60 10.61
N THR A 191 -17.28 2.31 11.59
CA THR A 191 -16.33 3.28 12.16
C THR A 191 -15.31 3.73 11.13
N PHE A 192 -14.83 2.80 10.29
CA PHE A 192 -13.94 3.12 9.17
C PHE A 192 -14.65 3.93 8.07
N SER A 193 -15.87 3.54 7.71
CA SER A 193 -16.65 4.16 6.62
C SER A 193 -17.16 5.58 6.94
N ARG A 194 -17.16 6.00 8.22
CA ARG A 194 -17.46 7.39 8.65
C ARG A 194 -16.44 8.45 8.19
N ALA A 195 -15.74 8.18 7.09
CA ALA A 195 -14.74 9.02 6.45
C ALA A 195 -15.24 10.46 6.14
N ASP A 196 -16.56 10.63 5.97
CA ASP A 196 -17.17 11.85 5.41
C ASP A 196 -17.80 12.83 6.43
N THR A 197 -17.39 12.81 7.71
CA THR A 197 -17.83 13.89 8.62
C THR A 197 -17.02 15.16 8.39
N THR A 198 -17.67 16.21 7.85
CA THR A 198 -17.08 17.55 7.62
C THR A 198 -16.74 18.29 8.91
N SER A 199 -17.08 17.74 10.08
CA SER A 199 -16.85 18.31 11.40
C SER A 199 -16.07 17.36 12.31
N LYS A 200 -15.29 17.94 13.23
CA LYS A 200 -14.57 17.16 14.24
C LYS A 200 -15.55 16.57 15.25
N VAL A 201 -15.41 15.28 15.53
CA VAL A 201 -16.19 14.55 16.53
C VAL A 201 -15.29 14.07 17.66
N LEU A 202 -15.84 13.94 18.87
CA LEU A 202 -15.15 13.24 19.95
C LEU A 202 -15.12 11.75 19.60
N ALA A 203 -13.92 11.20 19.44
CA ALA A 203 -13.72 9.83 19.00
C ALA A 203 -12.63 9.13 19.81
N ASN A 204 -12.79 7.82 19.95
CA ASN A 204 -11.73 6.96 20.47
C ASN A 204 -10.79 6.58 19.31
N ILE A 205 -9.53 6.99 19.38
CA ILE A 205 -8.56 6.71 18.33
C ILE A 205 -8.19 5.21 18.25
N HIS A 206 -8.28 4.48 19.37
CA HIS A 206 -7.99 3.04 19.40
C HIS A 206 -9.03 2.25 18.60
N GLU A 207 -10.30 2.66 18.61
CA GLU A 207 -11.33 2.05 17.76
C GLU A 207 -11.00 2.22 16.28
N GLY A 208 -10.43 3.36 15.89
CA GLY A 208 -9.95 3.60 14.53
C GLY A 208 -8.82 2.64 14.15
N ILE A 209 -7.79 2.53 14.99
CA ILE A 209 -6.65 1.63 14.78
C ILE A 209 -7.12 0.17 14.70
N ASP A 210 -7.96 -0.27 15.64
CA ASP A 210 -8.46 -1.63 15.69
C ASP A 210 -9.33 -1.97 14.48
N SER A 211 -10.11 -1.00 13.99
CA SER A 211 -10.89 -1.16 12.76
C SER A 211 -9.98 -1.33 11.55
N THR A 212 -8.91 -0.54 11.46
CA THR A 212 -7.90 -0.66 10.40
C THR A 212 -7.19 -2.03 10.46
N LEU A 213 -6.77 -2.49 11.64
CA LEU A 213 -6.16 -3.80 11.82
C LEU A 213 -7.10 -4.95 11.41
N LEU A 214 -8.40 -4.80 11.69
CA LEU A 214 -9.39 -5.79 11.29
C LEU A 214 -9.53 -5.86 9.76
N ILE A 215 -9.55 -4.73 9.08
CA ILE A 215 -9.61 -4.66 7.60
C ILE A 215 -8.36 -5.28 6.97
N LEU A 216 -7.19 -5.00 7.56
CA LEU A 216 -5.90 -5.55 7.12
C LEU A 216 -5.63 -6.97 7.63
N GLN A 217 -6.56 -7.60 8.37
CA GLN A 217 -6.34 -8.91 8.98
C GLN A 217 -5.94 -9.99 7.97
N HIS A 218 -6.48 -9.95 6.75
CA HIS A 218 -6.12 -10.91 5.70
C HIS A 218 -4.65 -10.79 5.27
N ARG A 219 -4.04 -9.61 5.41
CA ARG A 219 -2.62 -9.37 5.14
C ARG A 219 -1.72 -9.72 6.31
N LEU A 220 -2.26 -9.67 7.54
CA LEU A 220 -1.52 -9.99 8.76
C LEU A 220 -1.47 -11.49 9.05
N LYS A 221 -2.45 -12.27 8.58
CA LYS A 221 -2.47 -13.73 8.74
C LYS A 221 -1.42 -14.41 7.86
N ALA A 222 -0.95 -15.57 8.33
CA ALA A 222 -0.12 -16.45 7.52
C ALA A 222 -0.88 -16.93 6.29
N ASP A 223 -0.15 -17.17 5.21
CA ASP A 223 -0.62 -17.92 4.05
C ASP A 223 0.43 -18.97 3.65
N HIS A 224 0.24 -19.65 2.52
CA HIS A 224 1.12 -20.72 2.07
C HIS A 224 2.57 -20.28 1.81
N ASN A 225 2.79 -19.00 1.55
CA ASN A 225 4.09 -18.47 1.12
C ASN A 225 4.71 -17.51 2.15
N ARG A 226 3.99 -17.12 3.20
CA ARG A 226 4.52 -16.24 4.26
C ARG A 226 3.98 -16.55 5.66
N PRO A 227 4.82 -16.41 6.70
CA PRO A 227 4.35 -16.51 8.08
C PRO A 227 3.50 -15.30 8.47
N ALA A 228 2.73 -15.45 9.55
CA ALA A 228 1.89 -14.38 10.08
C ALA A 228 2.74 -13.21 10.58
N ILE A 229 2.20 -12.01 10.47
CA ILE A 229 2.75 -10.80 11.08
C ILE A 229 2.11 -10.65 12.46
N GLN A 230 2.94 -10.66 13.50
CA GLN A 230 2.47 -10.46 14.86
C GLN A 230 2.24 -8.96 15.11
N VAL A 231 1.03 -8.61 15.58
CA VAL A 231 0.71 -7.24 15.98
C VAL A 231 0.68 -7.15 17.50
N ILE A 232 1.56 -6.33 18.07
CA ILE A 232 1.61 -6.04 19.50
C ILE A 232 0.96 -4.67 19.74
N LYS A 233 -0.06 -4.62 20.60
CA LYS A 233 -0.79 -3.39 20.92
C LYS A 233 -0.43 -2.91 22.32
N GLU A 234 0.18 -1.75 22.40
CA GLU A 234 0.54 -1.07 23.65
C GLU A 234 -0.22 0.25 23.74
N TYR A 235 -1.52 0.14 23.99
CA TYR A 235 -2.40 1.30 24.07
C TYR A 235 -2.31 1.95 25.43
N GLY A 236 -1.79 3.18 25.49
CA GLY A 236 -1.90 4.04 26.65
C GLY A 236 -3.34 4.50 26.89
N ASN A 237 -3.62 5.05 28.07
CA ASN A 237 -4.96 5.55 28.37
C ASN A 237 -5.16 6.93 27.72
N ILE A 238 -5.93 6.99 26.63
CA ILE A 238 -6.15 8.21 25.84
C ILE A 238 -7.63 8.57 25.90
N PRO A 239 -8.01 9.78 26.36
CA PRO A 239 -9.40 10.21 26.37
C PRO A 239 -9.93 10.40 24.95
N LEU A 240 -11.25 10.58 24.82
CA LEU A 240 -11.85 10.89 23.53
C LEU A 240 -11.22 12.16 22.93
N VAL A 241 -10.72 12.05 21.70
CA VAL A 241 -10.04 13.13 20.98
C VAL A 241 -11.03 13.77 20.02
N LYS A 242 -11.05 15.11 19.97
CA LYS A 242 -11.88 15.86 19.03
C LYS A 242 -11.18 15.95 17.66
N CYS A 243 -11.47 15.02 16.76
CA CYS A 243 -10.74 14.85 15.50
C CYS A 243 -11.65 14.47 14.31
N TYR A 244 -11.06 14.49 13.11
CA TYR A 244 -11.65 13.91 11.91
C TYR A 244 -11.29 12.42 11.86
N LEU A 245 -12.13 11.57 12.47
CA LEU A 245 -11.83 10.15 12.63
C LEU A 245 -11.59 9.45 11.29
N GLY A 246 -12.34 9.83 10.26
CA GLY A 246 -12.15 9.37 8.89
C GLY A 246 -10.73 9.54 8.34
N GLN A 247 -10.24 10.78 8.40
CA GLN A 247 -8.90 11.12 7.92
C GLN A 247 -7.82 10.41 8.75
N LEU A 248 -8.01 10.31 10.07
CA LEU A 248 -7.09 9.56 10.93
C LEU A 248 -7.08 8.06 10.59
N ASN A 249 -8.24 7.45 10.34
CA ASN A 249 -8.32 6.06 9.93
C ASN A 249 -7.56 5.82 8.62
N GLN A 250 -7.61 6.76 7.67
CA GLN A 250 -6.84 6.68 6.44
C GLN A 250 -5.33 6.81 6.68
N VAL A 251 -4.91 7.68 7.61
CA VAL A 251 -3.50 7.75 8.06
C VAL A 251 -3.07 6.42 8.67
N PHE A 252 -3.87 5.84 9.57
CA PHE A 252 -3.56 4.54 10.19
C PHE A 252 -3.48 3.43 9.12
N MET A 253 -4.40 3.42 8.17
CA MET A 253 -4.42 2.45 7.06
C MET A 253 -3.13 2.53 6.25
N ASN A 254 -2.71 3.73 5.86
CA ASN A 254 -1.50 3.93 5.08
C ASN A 254 -0.24 3.52 5.86
N ILE A 255 -0.13 3.93 7.14
CA ILE A 255 1.04 3.59 7.96
C ILE A 255 1.14 2.08 8.18
N ILE A 256 0.04 1.42 8.54
CA ILE A 256 0.05 -0.02 8.80
C ILE A 256 0.25 -0.81 7.50
N ALA A 257 -0.37 -0.40 6.39
CA ALA A 257 -0.15 -1.03 5.09
C ALA A 257 1.32 -0.92 4.67
N ASN A 258 1.94 0.26 4.80
CA ASN A 258 3.35 0.45 4.48
C ASN A 258 4.26 -0.39 5.38
N ALA A 259 3.92 -0.56 6.66
CA ALA A 259 4.68 -1.44 7.56
C ALA A 259 4.59 -2.91 7.13
N ILE A 260 3.42 -3.36 6.68
CA ILE A 260 3.24 -4.70 6.10
C ILE A 260 4.08 -4.84 4.83
N ASP A 261 3.99 -3.88 3.91
CA ASP A 261 4.72 -3.88 2.63
C ASP A 261 6.24 -3.95 2.87
N ALA A 262 6.76 -3.17 3.83
CA ALA A 262 8.17 -3.18 4.18
C ALA A 262 8.63 -4.53 4.75
N LEU A 263 7.79 -5.21 5.54
CA LEU A 263 8.07 -6.55 6.05
C LEU A 263 8.01 -7.60 4.92
N GLU A 264 7.05 -7.48 4.00
CA GLU A 264 6.97 -8.36 2.82
C GLU A 264 8.21 -8.20 1.93
N GLU A 265 8.63 -6.97 1.65
CA GLU A 265 9.81 -6.67 0.83
C GLU A 265 11.10 -7.16 1.49
N ALA A 266 11.27 -6.95 2.80
CA ALA A 266 12.43 -7.42 3.55
C ALA A 266 12.57 -8.96 3.56
N ASN A 267 11.48 -9.68 3.30
CA ASN A 267 11.46 -11.14 3.26
C ASN A 267 11.64 -11.71 1.85
N ILE A 268 11.79 -10.87 0.81
CA ILE A 268 12.12 -11.33 -0.54
C ILE A 268 13.43 -12.13 -0.51
N GLY A 269 13.35 -13.39 -0.99
CA GLY A 269 14.49 -14.31 -1.03
C GLY A 269 14.74 -15.09 0.26
N ARG A 270 13.92 -14.94 1.30
CA ARG A 270 14.00 -15.72 2.53
C ARG A 270 13.01 -16.89 2.51
N SER A 271 13.38 -18.01 3.12
CA SER A 271 12.46 -19.14 3.31
C SER A 271 11.49 -18.90 4.45
N PHE A 272 10.35 -19.60 4.43
CA PHE A 272 9.32 -19.50 5.47
C PHE A 272 9.87 -19.73 6.89
N MET A 273 10.67 -20.78 7.08
CA MET A 273 11.27 -21.11 8.39
C MET A 273 12.27 -20.03 8.86
N GLU A 274 13.06 -19.46 7.96
CA GLU A 274 14.01 -18.39 8.33
C GLU A 274 13.31 -17.14 8.82
N VAL A 275 12.20 -16.75 8.20
CA VAL A 275 11.40 -15.60 8.65
C VAL A 275 10.75 -15.91 9.99
N GLN A 276 10.25 -17.13 10.21
CA GLN A 276 9.58 -17.47 11.46
C GLN A 276 10.54 -17.57 12.66
N GLU A 277 11.74 -18.11 12.48
CA GLU A 277 12.66 -18.40 13.59
C GLU A 277 13.73 -17.33 13.81
N ARG A 278 14.23 -16.70 12.74
CA ARG A 278 15.33 -15.72 12.83
C ARG A 278 14.89 -14.27 12.69
N TYR A 279 13.82 -13.99 11.95
CA TYR A 279 13.38 -12.63 11.64
C TYR A 279 11.86 -12.50 11.74
N PRO A 280 11.27 -12.73 12.94
CA PRO A 280 9.83 -12.71 13.09
C PRO A 280 9.26 -11.34 12.68
N ASN A 281 8.24 -11.36 11.84
CA ASN A 281 7.54 -10.16 11.40
C ASN A 281 6.70 -9.62 12.56
N ILE A 282 7.08 -8.48 13.11
CA ILE A 282 6.40 -7.86 14.24
C ILE A 282 6.09 -6.39 13.92
N ILE A 283 4.85 -5.99 14.16
CA ILE A 283 4.41 -4.60 14.16
C ILE A 283 3.96 -4.24 15.57
N THR A 284 4.62 -3.28 16.20
CA THR A 284 4.22 -2.76 17.52
C THR A 284 3.52 -1.42 17.36
N ILE A 285 2.32 -1.30 17.91
CA ILE A 285 1.54 -0.06 17.92
C ILE A 285 1.47 0.47 19.34
N LEU A 286 2.20 1.55 19.60
CA LEU A 286 2.20 2.25 20.88
C LEU A 286 1.44 3.57 20.76
N THR A 287 0.59 3.85 21.73
CA THR A 287 -0.07 5.16 21.85
C THR A 287 0.17 5.72 23.24
N LYS A 288 0.53 7.01 23.32
CA LYS A 288 0.75 7.72 24.58
C LYS A 288 0.21 9.14 24.47
N ILE A 289 -0.24 9.70 25.59
CA ILE A 289 -0.42 11.15 25.70
C ILE A 289 0.93 11.73 26.08
N GLU A 290 1.40 12.70 25.31
CA GLU A 290 2.56 13.50 25.68
C GLU A 290 2.02 14.80 26.27
N GLU A 291 2.20 14.99 27.58
CA GLU A 291 1.92 16.28 28.21
C GLU A 291 2.98 17.27 27.73
N ASN A 292 2.61 18.06 26.72
CA ASN A 292 3.37 19.26 26.39
C ASN A 292 3.08 20.30 27.47
N ASN A 293 4.08 20.57 28.33
CA ASN A 293 4.11 21.73 29.23
C ASN A 293 3.78 23.04 28.50
#